data_AF-A0A7X9H6G3-F1
#
_entry.id   AF-A0A7X9H6G3-F1
#
_cell.length_a   1.000
_cell.length_b   1.000
_cell.length_c   1.000
_cell.angle_alpha   90.00
_cell.angle_beta   90.00
_cell.angle_gamma   90.00
#
_symmetry.space_group_name_H-M   'P 1'
#
loop_
_entity.id
_entity.type
_entity.pdbx_description
1 polymer ?
#
loop_
_entity_poly.entity_id
_entity_poly.type
_entity_poly.pdbx_seq_one_letter_code
_entity_poly.pdbx_strand_id
1 'polypeptide(L)'
;MKVNLKQLVGTKRLSRIGALSLALLISFFLVSCSVIDDEPLSTEGKPDVNMVIKAENDRYFREDEWVRMLTLTISNLEGRLSLWSSIPATQRSEITLSDFILYTDFLSASIPGTIKSYSRATADETESILGHVTKTDATLSPSPQDATIWWIESETPDARILRFAIPVTLNENGIPYFSKSWLWKQSMLYHYIVLYLDAVEMRNEPALISLIRQNTPLKSKSHGESIDRRASSLIDLYPRYVASREASYRIIEMVPGFAEVELQGILENRKEQLPHTVTFLESGGVISANEYFPQTLSTEDALLYYRGRPLFGTEQSSPRIEAERMISLLGIPLDILILDHTDSDTALFRVVWPGLTVEAVGTCHIPSLNFSGKVRQVSATYSQFKTGSGLQPGDSIYELYKRYPFIREHGYIISRGEVIKKTLSVQVETDYIIRLTITIES
;
A
#
# COMPACT_ATOMS: atom_id res chain seq x y z
N MET A 1 34.57 35.00 -45.28
CA MET A 1 35.74 34.28 -45.83
C MET A 1 35.76 32.87 -45.26
N LYS A 2 35.94 31.88 -46.12
CA LYS A 2 35.78 30.42 -45.89
C LYS A 2 36.85 29.84 -44.95
N VAL A 3 36.45 29.01 -43.99
CA VAL A 3 37.23 27.90 -43.40
C VAL A 3 36.18 26.83 -43.02
N ASN A 4 35.87 25.86 -43.88
CA ASN A 4 36.52 24.60 -44.25
C ASN A 4 35.70 23.39 -43.78
N LEU A 5 34.76 23.01 -44.65
CA LEU A 5 33.81 21.90 -44.56
C LEU A 5 34.47 20.54 -44.88
N LYS A 6 35.67 20.25 -44.34
CA LYS A 6 36.46 19.04 -44.70
C LYS A 6 36.63 17.99 -43.60
N GLN A 7 36.03 18.16 -42.42
CA GLN A 7 36.11 17.15 -41.34
C GLN A 7 34.91 16.20 -41.23
N LEU A 8 33.85 16.35 -42.03
CA LEU A 8 32.63 15.52 -41.90
C LEU A 8 32.57 14.27 -42.79
N VAL A 9 33.60 13.99 -43.59
CA VAL A 9 33.59 12.85 -44.55
C VAL A 9 34.36 11.62 -44.01
N GLY A 10 35.14 11.78 -42.93
CA GLY A 10 35.91 10.68 -42.32
C GLY A 10 35.14 9.78 -41.34
N THR A 11 34.03 10.27 -40.76
CA THR A 11 33.32 9.58 -39.66
C THR A 11 32.25 8.57 -40.12
N LYS A 12 31.77 8.67 -41.37
CA LYS A 12 30.74 7.74 -41.89
C LYS A 12 31.28 6.36 -42.30
N ARG A 13 32.58 6.23 -42.59
CA ARG A 13 33.20 4.93 -42.92
C ARG A 13 33.55 4.09 -41.68
N LEU A 14 33.94 4.72 -40.57
CA LEU A 14 34.19 4.02 -39.30
C LEU A 14 32.90 3.49 -38.64
N SER A 15 31.78 4.20 -38.78
CA SER A 15 30.47 3.75 -38.26
C SER A 15 29.95 2.47 -38.95
N ARG A 16 30.26 2.26 -40.23
CA ARG A 16 29.81 1.06 -40.96
C ARG A 16 30.62 -0.19 -40.64
N ILE A 17 31.91 -0.04 -40.33
CA ILE A 17 32.79 -1.14 -39.90
C ILE A 17 32.43 -1.59 -38.47
N GLY A 18 32.09 -0.64 -37.59
CA GLY A 18 31.59 -0.95 -36.25
C GLY A 18 30.23 -1.67 -36.26
N ALA A 19 29.31 -1.26 -37.13
CA ALA A 19 28.01 -1.92 -37.27
C ALA A 19 28.11 -3.33 -37.88
N LEU A 20 29.03 -3.54 -38.85
CA LEU A 20 29.31 -4.87 -39.41
C LEU A 20 29.99 -5.81 -38.41
N SER A 21 30.90 -5.30 -37.57
CA SER A 21 31.52 -6.07 -36.47
C SER A 21 30.49 -6.50 -35.42
N LEU A 22 29.57 -5.60 -35.04
CA LEU A 22 28.52 -5.90 -34.07
C LEU A 22 27.50 -6.92 -34.61
N ALA A 23 27.13 -6.82 -35.89
CA ALA A 23 26.25 -7.80 -36.54
C ALA A 23 26.91 -9.19 -36.67
N LEU A 24 28.23 -9.24 -36.90
CA LEU A 24 28.98 -10.50 -36.96
C LEU A 24 29.13 -11.14 -35.58
N LEU A 25 29.31 -10.35 -34.52
CA LEU A 25 29.33 -10.84 -33.13
C LEU A 25 27.97 -11.38 -32.67
N ILE A 26 26.87 -10.73 -33.04
CA ILE A 26 25.51 -11.24 -32.73
C ILE A 26 25.20 -12.52 -33.52
N SER A 27 25.75 -12.67 -34.72
CA SER A 27 25.60 -13.89 -35.53
C SER A 27 26.38 -15.08 -34.96
N PHE A 28 27.49 -14.85 -34.25
CA PHE A 28 28.24 -15.91 -33.55
C PHE A 28 27.58 -16.36 -32.24
N PHE A 29 26.75 -15.52 -31.60
CA PHE A 29 25.98 -15.92 -30.41
C PHE A 29 24.68 -16.67 -30.73
N LEU A 30 24.24 -16.70 -32.00
CA LEU A 30 23.02 -17.40 -32.42
C LEU A 30 23.29 -18.74 -33.14
N VAL A 31 24.55 -19.16 -33.24
CA VAL A 31 24.95 -20.47 -33.81
C VAL A 31 25.94 -21.14 -32.84
N SER A 32 25.46 -21.56 -31.69
CA SER A 32 26.15 -22.52 -30.81
C SER A 32 25.14 -23.20 -29.89
N CYS A 33 24.33 -24.08 -30.49
CA CYS A 33 23.74 -25.26 -29.85
C CYS A 33 23.54 -26.31 -30.95
N SER A 34 24.65 -26.86 -31.45
CA SER A 34 24.64 -28.12 -32.21
C SER A 34 25.06 -29.25 -31.28
N VAL A 35 24.09 -30.12 -30.98
CA VAL A 35 24.16 -31.56 -30.75
C VAL A 35 25.38 -32.08 -29.98
N ILE A 36 25.14 -32.49 -28.73
CA ILE A 36 25.84 -33.63 -28.13
C ILE A 36 24.80 -34.75 -28.11
N ASP A 37 25.02 -35.76 -28.97
CA ASP A 37 24.40 -37.08 -28.84
C ASP A 37 25.00 -37.71 -27.58
N ASP A 38 24.26 -37.67 -26.47
CA ASP A 38 24.53 -38.56 -25.33
C ASP A 38 23.72 -39.85 -25.54
N GLU A 39 24.44 -40.97 -25.53
CA GLU A 39 23.88 -42.31 -25.38
C GLU A 39 22.85 -42.34 -24.24
N PRO A 40 21.78 -43.16 -24.35
CA PRO A 40 20.74 -43.20 -23.33
C PRO A 40 21.31 -43.80 -22.04
N LEU A 41 21.70 -42.92 -21.12
CA LEU A 41 21.82 -43.24 -19.71
C LEU A 41 20.45 -43.72 -19.25
N SER A 42 20.34 -45.04 -19.09
CA SER A 42 19.28 -45.70 -18.35
C SER A 42 19.24 -45.13 -16.94
N THR A 43 18.52 -44.02 -16.78
CA THR A 43 18.05 -43.55 -15.50
C THR A 43 16.88 -44.45 -15.17
N GLU A 44 17.10 -45.35 -14.21
CA GLU A 44 16.03 -46.03 -13.50
C GLU A 44 15.00 -44.97 -13.10
N GLY A 45 13.87 -44.98 -13.81
CA GLY A 45 12.80 -44.05 -13.57
C GLY A 45 12.36 -44.15 -12.12
N LYS A 46 12.48 -43.05 -11.38
CA LYS A 46 11.44 -42.75 -10.40
C LYS A 46 10.12 -42.92 -11.13
N PRO A 47 9.16 -43.71 -10.61
CA PRO A 47 7.90 -43.89 -11.31
C PRO A 47 7.33 -42.51 -11.56
N ASP A 48 7.15 -42.19 -12.84
CA ASP A 48 6.42 -41.03 -13.30
C ASP A 48 5.04 -41.18 -12.68
N VAL A 49 4.82 -40.56 -11.51
CA VAL A 49 3.55 -40.66 -10.80
C VAL A 49 2.60 -39.90 -11.70
N ASN A 50 1.89 -40.63 -12.55
CA ASN A 50 0.82 -40.13 -13.40
C ASN A 50 -0.26 -39.55 -12.48
N MET A 51 -0.07 -38.30 -12.08
CA MET A 51 -1.00 -37.51 -11.30
C MET A 51 -2.13 -37.06 -12.21
N VAL A 52 -2.93 -38.02 -12.68
CA VAL A 52 -4.13 -37.74 -13.47
C VAL A 52 -5.31 -37.75 -12.52
N ILE A 53 -5.96 -36.60 -12.38
CA ILE A 53 -7.25 -36.49 -11.70
C ILE A 53 -8.31 -36.69 -12.75
N LYS A 54 -9.20 -37.65 -12.52
CA LYS A 54 -10.40 -37.83 -13.35
C LYS A 54 -11.59 -37.23 -12.63
N ALA A 55 -12.40 -36.50 -13.38
CA ALA A 55 -13.68 -36.01 -12.89
C ALA A 55 -14.58 -37.21 -12.60
N GLU A 56 -15.24 -37.23 -11.44
CA GLU A 56 -16.13 -38.34 -11.07
C GLU A 56 -17.27 -38.55 -12.10
N ASN A 57 -17.68 -37.48 -12.77
CA ASN A 57 -18.72 -37.51 -13.81
C ASN A 57 -18.18 -37.56 -15.25
N ASP A 58 -16.86 -37.70 -15.43
CA ASP A 58 -16.12 -37.64 -16.71
C ASP A 58 -16.34 -36.36 -17.56
N ARG A 59 -16.99 -35.33 -17.02
CA ARG A 59 -17.36 -34.10 -17.77
C ARG A 59 -16.72 -32.84 -17.23
N TYR A 60 -16.73 -32.65 -15.91
CA TYR A 60 -16.18 -31.47 -15.25
C TYR A 60 -15.77 -31.81 -13.81
N PHE A 61 -14.74 -31.15 -13.32
CA PHE A 61 -14.38 -31.16 -11.91
C PHE A 61 -15.39 -30.35 -11.10
N ARG A 62 -15.92 -30.95 -10.03
CA ARG A 62 -16.60 -30.21 -8.96
C ARG A 62 -15.64 -29.31 -8.20
N GLU A 63 -16.14 -28.42 -7.35
CA GLU A 63 -15.31 -27.49 -6.55
C GLU A 63 -14.21 -28.22 -5.77
N ASP A 64 -14.55 -29.32 -5.09
CA ASP A 64 -13.62 -30.13 -4.29
C ASP A 64 -12.51 -30.77 -5.16
N GLU A 65 -12.89 -31.32 -6.31
CA GLU A 65 -11.95 -31.92 -7.27
C GLU A 65 -11.04 -30.85 -7.92
N TRP A 66 -11.58 -29.67 -8.17
CA TRP A 66 -10.85 -28.53 -8.74
C TRP A 66 -9.81 -27.99 -7.76
N VAL A 67 -10.17 -27.80 -6.50
CA VAL A 67 -9.24 -27.38 -5.44
C VAL A 67 -8.20 -28.46 -5.19
N ARG A 68 -8.59 -29.74 -5.17
CA ARG A 68 -7.63 -30.86 -5.10
C ARG A 68 -6.63 -30.81 -6.26
N MET A 69 -7.10 -30.53 -7.48
CA MET A 69 -6.23 -30.38 -8.65
C MET A 69 -5.23 -29.25 -8.47
N LEU A 70 -5.65 -28.09 -7.98
CA LEU A 70 -4.73 -27.01 -7.65
C LEU A 70 -3.72 -27.42 -6.59
N THR A 71 -4.15 -28.04 -5.49
CA THR A 71 -3.24 -28.44 -4.40
C THR A 71 -2.15 -29.42 -4.87
N LEU A 72 -2.50 -30.34 -5.77
CA LEU A 72 -1.54 -31.26 -6.41
C LEU A 72 -0.59 -30.53 -7.34
N THR A 73 -1.09 -29.56 -8.10
CA THR A 73 -0.29 -28.73 -9.02
C THR A 73 0.73 -27.87 -8.26
N ILE A 74 0.33 -27.31 -7.13
CA ILE A 74 1.18 -26.49 -6.26
C ILE A 74 2.22 -27.35 -5.53
N SER A 75 1.86 -28.58 -5.15
CA SER A 75 2.78 -29.50 -4.46
C SER A 75 3.75 -30.23 -5.40
N ASN A 76 3.43 -30.32 -6.70
CA ASN A 76 4.23 -31.02 -7.69
C ASN A 76 4.43 -30.17 -8.96
N LEU A 77 5.49 -29.34 -8.93
CA LEU A 77 5.79 -28.41 -10.02
C LEU A 77 6.22 -29.11 -11.33
N GLU A 78 6.76 -30.33 -11.25
CA GLU A 78 7.15 -31.10 -12.44
C GLU A 78 5.93 -31.70 -13.15
N GLY A 79 4.87 -32.02 -12.40
CA GLY A 79 3.63 -32.61 -12.90
C GLY A 79 2.62 -31.62 -13.51
N ARG A 80 2.91 -30.32 -13.59
CA ARG A 80 1.90 -29.33 -14.01
C ARG A 80 1.39 -29.52 -15.44
N LEU A 81 2.23 -30.02 -16.36
CA LEU A 81 1.83 -30.26 -17.75
C LEU A 81 0.81 -31.39 -17.89
N SER A 82 1.01 -32.48 -17.14
CA SER A 82 0.08 -33.61 -17.13
C SER A 82 -1.23 -33.23 -16.43
N LEU A 83 -1.15 -32.51 -15.31
CA LEU A 83 -2.32 -31.98 -14.59
C LEU A 83 -3.11 -31.00 -15.47
N TRP A 84 -2.46 -30.05 -16.15
CA TRP A 84 -3.12 -29.16 -17.10
C TRP A 84 -3.91 -29.92 -18.18
N SER A 85 -3.30 -30.97 -18.72
CA SER A 85 -3.92 -31.81 -19.75
C SER A 85 -5.14 -32.59 -19.24
N SER A 86 -5.21 -32.83 -17.92
CA SER A 86 -6.35 -33.49 -17.27
C SER A 86 -7.55 -32.56 -17.04
N ILE A 87 -7.35 -31.24 -17.09
CA ILE A 87 -8.43 -30.26 -16.85
C ILE A 87 -9.37 -30.22 -18.08
N PRO A 88 -10.70 -30.43 -17.87
CA PRO A 88 -11.69 -30.34 -18.93
C PRO A 88 -11.63 -29.02 -19.70
N ALA A 89 -11.74 -29.09 -21.03
CA ALA A 89 -11.56 -27.93 -21.91
C ALA A 89 -12.51 -26.76 -21.59
N THR A 90 -13.74 -27.06 -21.14
CA THR A 90 -14.74 -26.07 -20.72
C THR A 90 -14.35 -25.31 -19.46
N GLN A 91 -13.55 -25.90 -18.57
CA GLN A 91 -13.13 -25.28 -17.30
C GLN A 91 -11.84 -24.46 -17.45
N ARG A 92 -11.13 -24.60 -18.57
CA ARG A 92 -9.90 -23.86 -18.89
C ARG A 92 -10.01 -23.04 -20.18
N SER A 93 -11.21 -22.85 -20.71
CA SER A 93 -11.43 -22.26 -22.04
C SER A 93 -10.96 -20.81 -22.16
N GLU A 94 -10.88 -20.08 -21.05
CA GLU A 94 -10.48 -18.66 -21.05
C GLU A 94 -8.97 -18.45 -20.90
N ILE A 95 -8.22 -19.48 -20.49
CA ILE A 95 -6.81 -19.34 -20.13
C ILE A 95 -5.92 -20.27 -20.94
N THR A 96 -4.66 -19.87 -21.07
CA THR A 96 -3.61 -20.65 -21.70
C THR A 96 -2.84 -21.47 -20.66
N LEU A 97 -2.03 -22.42 -21.14
CA LEU A 97 -1.08 -23.13 -20.28
C LEU A 97 -0.12 -22.15 -19.56
N SER A 98 0.29 -21.08 -20.23
CA SER A 98 1.17 -20.07 -19.64
C SER A 98 0.49 -19.34 -18.47
N ASP A 99 -0.79 -18.98 -18.63
CA ASP A 99 -1.57 -18.35 -17.55
C ASP A 99 -1.70 -19.29 -16.34
N PHE A 100 -1.94 -20.58 -16.60
CA PHE A 100 -2.01 -21.61 -15.56
C PHE A 100 -0.68 -21.81 -14.82
N ILE A 101 0.44 -21.83 -15.55
CA ILE A 101 1.78 -21.93 -14.95
C ILE A 101 2.05 -20.70 -14.07
N LEU A 102 1.80 -19.49 -14.56
CA LEU A 102 1.99 -18.26 -13.79
C LEU A 102 1.14 -18.23 -12.52
N TYR A 103 -0.13 -18.64 -12.62
CA TYR A 103 -1.01 -18.71 -11.47
C TYR A 103 -0.53 -19.71 -10.42
N THR A 104 -0.08 -20.89 -10.87
CA THR A 104 0.39 -21.94 -9.97
C THR A 104 1.76 -21.64 -9.36
N ASP A 105 2.63 -20.90 -10.07
CA ASP A 105 3.86 -20.32 -9.50
C ASP A 105 3.55 -19.32 -8.40
N PHE A 106 2.61 -18.40 -8.65
CA PHE A 106 2.13 -17.46 -7.65
C PHE A 106 1.60 -18.18 -6.39
N LEU A 107 0.72 -19.17 -6.57
CA LEU A 107 0.17 -19.94 -5.45
C LEU A 107 1.25 -20.69 -4.69
N SER A 108 2.22 -21.29 -5.40
CA SER A 108 3.35 -21.99 -4.78
C SER A 108 4.27 -21.06 -4.00
N ALA A 109 4.44 -19.81 -4.44
CA ALA A 109 5.19 -18.81 -3.69
C ALA A 109 4.43 -18.29 -2.46
N SER A 110 3.10 -18.27 -2.53
CA SER A 110 2.24 -17.72 -1.48
C SER A 110 1.87 -18.73 -0.39
N ILE A 111 1.88 -20.02 -0.68
CA ILE A 111 1.52 -21.11 0.23
C ILE A 111 2.82 -21.80 0.69
N PRO A 112 3.41 -21.36 1.82
CA PRO A 112 4.67 -21.94 2.28
C PRO A 112 4.45 -23.32 2.90
N GLY A 113 5.49 -24.16 2.83
CA GLY A 113 5.52 -25.44 3.52
C GLY A 113 4.75 -26.56 2.81
N THR A 114 4.29 -27.55 3.58
CA THR A 114 3.58 -28.74 3.05
C THR A 114 2.08 -28.59 3.23
N ILE A 115 1.31 -28.71 2.16
CA ILE A 115 -0.16 -28.70 2.20
C ILE A 115 -0.66 -29.91 3.00
N LYS A 116 -1.54 -29.67 3.99
CA LYS A 116 -2.13 -30.71 4.86
C LYS A 116 -3.58 -31.00 4.51
N SER A 117 -4.35 -29.95 4.24
CA SER A 117 -5.80 -30.03 4.09
C SER A 117 -6.30 -28.87 3.23
N TYR A 118 -7.51 -29.03 2.72
CA TYR A 118 -8.29 -27.95 2.15
C TYR A 118 -9.74 -28.06 2.62
N SER A 119 -10.39 -26.93 2.82
CA SER A 119 -11.76 -26.87 3.32
C SER A 119 -12.47 -25.64 2.76
N ARG A 120 -13.77 -25.77 2.48
CA ARG A 120 -14.59 -24.62 2.08
C ARG A 120 -14.68 -23.61 3.24
N ALA A 121 -14.56 -22.32 2.93
CA ALA A 121 -14.77 -21.25 3.89
C ALA A 121 -16.23 -21.19 4.33
N THR A 122 -16.47 -20.65 5.52
CA THR A 122 -17.82 -20.34 6.00
C THR A 122 -18.44 -19.21 5.17
N ALA A 123 -19.76 -19.02 5.29
CA ALA A 123 -20.46 -17.94 4.60
C ALA A 123 -19.90 -16.55 5.00
N ASP A 124 -19.69 -16.34 6.31
CA ASP A 124 -19.15 -15.08 6.84
C ASP A 124 -17.71 -14.81 6.37
N GLU A 125 -16.85 -15.83 6.36
CA GLU A 125 -15.48 -15.72 5.82
C GLU A 125 -15.52 -15.40 4.31
N THR A 126 -16.40 -16.07 3.56
CA THR A 126 -16.59 -15.85 2.12
C THR A 126 -17.05 -14.42 1.84
N GLU A 127 -18.04 -13.92 2.58
CA GLU A 127 -18.55 -12.55 2.46
C GLU A 127 -17.46 -11.52 2.81
N SER A 128 -16.65 -11.77 3.84
CA SER A 128 -15.55 -10.89 4.21
C SER A 128 -14.52 -10.77 3.07
N ILE A 129 -14.04 -11.90 2.56
CA ILE A 129 -12.98 -11.96 1.54
C ILE A 129 -13.47 -11.40 0.20
N LEU A 130 -14.65 -11.82 -0.26
CA LEU A 130 -15.24 -11.33 -1.52
C LEU A 130 -15.77 -9.90 -1.39
N GLY A 131 -16.02 -9.43 -0.17
CA GLY A 131 -16.29 -8.04 0.14
C GLY A 131 -15.15 -7.11 -0.24
N HIS A 132 -13.89 -7.58 -0.20
CA HIS A 132 -12.74 -6.81 -0.71
C HIS A 132 -12.82 -6.61 -2.22
N VAL A 133 -13.12 -7.68 -2.98
CA VAL A 133 -13.28 -7.61 -4.44
C VAL A 133 -14.42 -6.68 -4.83
N THR A 134 -15.55 -6.77 -4.12
CA THR A 134 -16.72 -5.92 -4.37
C THR A 134 -16.41 -4.44 -4.13
N LYS A 135 -15.57 -4.11 -3.14
CA LYS A 135 -15.15 -2.74 -2.84
C LYS A 135 -14.17 -2.18 -3.88
N THR A 136 -13.31 -3.01 -4.45
CA THR A 136 -12.27 -2.59 -5.40
C THR A 136 -12.77 -2.55 -6.84
N ASP A 137 -13.59 -3.52 -7.24
CA ASP A 137 -14.16 -3.62 -8.58
C ASP A 137 -15.53 -4.32 -8.55
N ALA A 138 -16.59 -3.55 -8.27
CA ALA A 138 -17.97 -4.04 -8.28
C ALA A 138 -18.45 -4.51 -9.67
N THR A 139 -17.71 -4.19 -10.74
CA THR A 139 -18.07 -4.53 -12.12
C THR A 139 -17.26 -5.71 -12.67
N LEU A 140 -16.44 -6.35 -11.83
CA LEU A 140 -15.66 -7.50 -12.22
C LEU A 140 -16.57 -8.63 -12.72
N SER A 141 -16.18 -9.25 -13.83
CA SER A 141 -16.86 -10.41 -14.41
C SER A 141 -15.89 -11.59 -14.43
N PRO A 142 -16.25 -12.76 -13.87
CA PRO A 142 -17.47 -13.07 -13.14
C PRO A 142 -17.62 -12.25 -11.86
N SER A 143 -18.86 -12.09 -11.41
CA SER A 143 -19.18 -11.32 -10.20
C SER A 143 -18.53 -11.98 -8.98
N PRO A 144 -18.13 -11.23 -7.94
CA PRO A 144 -17.74 -11.82 -6.67
C PRO A 144 -18.79 -12.76 -6.09
N GLN A 145 -20.07 -12.56 -6.38
CA GLN A 145 -21.14 -13.46 -5.92
C GLN A 145 -21.13 -14.83 -6.60
N ASP A 146 -20.50 -14.93 -7.77
CA ASP A 146 -20.34 -16.16 -8.54
C ASP A 146 -19.02 -16.89 -8.18
N ALA A 147 -18.51 -16.66 -6.98
CA ALA A 147 -17.29 -17.30 -6.49
C ALA A 147 -17.48 -17.88 -5.09
N THR A 148 -16.73 -18.94 -4.80
CA THR A 148 -16.62 -19.53 -3.46
C THR A 148 -15.20 -19.41 -2.96
N ILE A 149 -15.01 -19.38 -1.64
CA ILE A 149 -13.67 -19.36 -1.05
C ILE A 149 -13.35 -20.73 -0.45
N TRP A 150 -12.14 -21.19 -0.72
CA TRP A 150 -11.57 -22.40 -0.15
C TRP A 150 -10.26 -22.08 0.56
N TRP A 151 -10.13 -22.59 1.78
CA TRP A 151 -8.90 -22.51 2.55
C TRP A 151 -7.99 -23.66 2.18
N ILE A 152 -6.73 -23.36 1.87
CA ILE A 152 -5.64 -24.34 1.86
C ILE A 152 -4.85 -24.18 3.15
N GLU A 153 -4.73 -25.27 3.90
CA GLU A 153 -3.95 -25.32 5.13
C GLU A 153 -2.57 -25.93 4.84
N SER A 154 -1.51 -25.21 5.21
CA SER A 154 -0.14 -25.68 5.06
C SER A 154 0.63 -25.61 6.37
N GLU A 155 1.56 -26.55 6.55
CA GLU A 155 2.46 -26.60 7.69
C GLU A 155 3.86 -26.19 7.26
N THR A 156 4.39 -25.16 7.89
CA THR A 156 5.76 -24.69 7.67
C THR A 156 6.78 -25.59 8.37
N PRO A 157 8.08 -25.53 8.02
CA PRO A 157 9.12 -26.36 8.64
C PRO A 157 9.25 -26.21 10.17
N ASP A 158 8.79 -25.09 10.73
CA ASP A 158 8.74 -24.80 12.16
C ASP A 158 7.38 -25.17 12.81
N ALA A 159 6.59 -26.01 12.14
CA ALA A 159 5.31 -26.56 12.60
C ALA A 159 4.21 -25.51 12.86
N ARG A 160 4.29 -24.34 12.22
CA ARG A 160 3.16 -23.39 12.20
C ARG A 160 2.17 -23.82 11.13
N ILE A 161 0.88 -23.83 11.49
CA ILE A 161 -0.22 -24.07 10.56
C ILE A 161 -0.69 -22.72 10.02
N LEU A 162 -0.66 -22.57 8.71
CA LEU A 162 -1.06 -21.37 7.99
C LEU A 162 -2.24 -21.70 7.07
N ARG A 163 -3.09 -20.70 6.82
CA ARG A 163 -4.25 -20.80 5.92
C ARG A 163 -4.09 -19.77 4.81
N PHE A 164 -4.37 -20.17 3.58
CA PHE A 164 -4.40 -19.30 2.42
C PHE A 164 -5.74 -19.45 1.69
N ALA A 165 -6.41 -18.34 1.42
CA ALA A 165 -7.70 -18.33 0.73
C ALA A 165 -7.51 -18.41 -0.78
N ILE A 166 -8.22 -19.34 -1.43
CA ILE A 166 -8.30 -19.44 -2.88
C ILE A 166 -9.75 -19.21 -3.33
N PRO A 167 -9.99 -18.23 -4.21
CA PRO A 167 -11.29 -18.09 -4.85
C PRO A 167 -11.48 -19.12 -5.97
N VAL A 168 -12.65 -19.73 -6.02
CA VAL A 168 -13.12 -20.64 -7.07
C VAL A 168 -14.26 -19.95 -7.80
N THR A 169 -14.02 -19.51 -9.04
CA THR A 169 -15.06 -18.89 -9.87
C THR A 169 -15.98 -19.93 -10.49
N LEU A 170 -17.27 -19.68 -10.46
CA LEU A 170 -18.34 -20.55 -10.94
C LEU A 170 -19.03 -19.93 -12.15
N ASN A 171 -19.38 -20.75 -13.13
CA ASN A 171 -20.21 -20.29 -14.25
C ASN A 171 -21.71 -20.32 -13.87
N GLU A 172 -22.57 -19.94 -14.80
CA GLU A 172 -24.04 -19.91 -14.63
C GLU A 172 -24.65 -21.26 -14.19
N ASN A 173 -23.96 -22.38 -14.44
CA ASN A 173 -24.39 -23.72 -14.03
C ASN A 173 -23.78 -24.16 -12.68
N GLY A 174 -23.06 -23.29 -11.98
CA GLY A 174 -22.34 -23.62 -10.74
C GLY A 174 -21.09 -24.47 -10.96
N ILE A 175 -20.56 -24.53 -12.19
CA ILE A 175 -19.37 -25.33 -12.52
C ILE A 175 -18.12 -24.46 -12.37
N PRO A 176 -17.11 -24.92 -11.62
CA PRO A 176 -15.83 -24.22 -11.48
C PRO A 176 -15.14 -24.02 -12.83
N TYR A 177 -14.51 -22.87 -13.02
CA TYR A 177 -13.66 -22.63 -14.18
C TYR A 177 -12.59 -21.59 -13.86
N PHE A 178 -11.54 -21.53 -14.68
CA PHE A 178 -10.52 -20.50 -14.61
C PHE A 178 -11.01 -19.24 -15.31
N SER A 179 -11.32 -18.20 -14.54
CA SER A 179 -11.63 -16.88 -15.08
C SER A 179 -10.36 -16.12 -15.44
N LYS A 180 -10.23 -15.72 -16.71
CA LYS A 180 -9.05 -14.96 -17.18
C LYS A 180 -8.90 -13.62 -16.47
N SER A 181 -10.00 -12.90 -16.23
CA SER A 181 -9.99 -11.59 -15.57
C SER A 181 -9.53 -11.68 -14.11
N TRP A 182 -10.03 -12.66 -13.36
CA TRP A 182 -9.64 -12.89 -11.97
C TRP A 182 -8.16 -13.26 -11.83
N LEU A 183 -7.72 -14.22 -12.65
CA LEU A 183 -6.33 -14.68 -12.67
C LEU A 183 -5.39 -13.54 -13.08
N TRP A 184 -5.75 -12.77 -14.10
CA TRP A 184 -4.95 -11.63 -14.54
C TRP A 184 -4.82 -10.57 -13.44
N LYS A 185 -5.91 -10.22 -12.74
CA LYS A 185 -5.86 -9.25 -11.64
C LYS A 185 -5.00 -9.74 -10.47
N GLN A 186 -5.13 -11.00 -10.07
CA GLN A 186 -4.32 -11.59 -8.99
C GLN A 186 -2.83 -11.63 -9.40
N SER A 187 -2.50 -12.11 -10.60
CA SER A 187 -1.12 -12.17 -11.09
C SER A 187 -0.50 -10.78 -11.26
N MET A 188 -1.26 -9.79 -11.73
CA MET A 188 -0.78 -8.40 -11.84
C MET A 188 -0.46 -7.81 -10.46
N LEU A 189 -1.35 -8.03 -9.50
CA LEU A 189 -1.15 -7.60 -8.11
C LEU A 189 0.07 -8.31 -7.47
N TYR A 190 0.21 -9.61 -7.66
CA TYR A 190 1.35 -10.37 -7.18
C TYR A 190 2.68 -9.84 -7.73
N HIS A 191 2.78 -9.64 -9.05
CA HIS A 191 4.00 -9.08 -9.65
C HIS A 191 4.30 -7.67 -9.15
N TYR A 192 3.29 -6.83 -8.94
CA TYR A 192 3.47 -5.52 -8.35
C TYR A 192 4.06 -5.62 -6.94
N ILE A 193 3.53 -6.52 -6.11
CA ILE A 193 4.01 -6.75 -4.73
C ILE A 193 5.48 -7.17 -4.74
N VAL A 194 5.84 -8.16 -5.57
CA VAL A 194 7.23 -8.62 -5.69
C VAL A 194 8.14 -7.46 -6.08
N LEU A 195 7.80 -6.72 -7.15
CA LEU A 195 8.59 -5.57 -7.60
C LEU A 195 8.68 -4.46 -6.54
N TYR A 196 7.61 -4.23 -5.79
CA TYR A 196 7.57 -3.24 -4.71
C TYR A 196 8.52 -3.62 -3.59
N LEU A 197 8.39 -4.84 -3.06
CA LEU A 197 9.21 -5.34 -1.97
C LEU A 197 10.69 -5.45 -2.37
N ASP A 198 10.98 -5.93 -3.59
CA ASP A 198 12.34 -5.96 -4.14
C ASP A 198 12.94 -4.55 -4.23
N ALA A 199 12.15 -3.56 -4.70
CA ALA A 199 12.61 -2.18 -4.80
C ALA A 199 12.91 -1.57 -3.42
N VAL A 200 12.12 -1.91 -2.39
CA VAL A 200 12.41 -1.51 -1.01
C VAL A 200 13.68 -2.19 -0.49
N GLU A 201 13.80 -3.50 -0.64
CA GLU A 201 14.95 -4.29 -0.17
C GLU A 201 16.26 -3.83 -0.82
N MET A 202 16.24 -3.62 -2.13
CA MET A 202 17.39 -3.13 -2.90
C MET A 202 17.63 -1.62 -2.73
N ARG A 203 16.80 -0.92 -1.95
CA ARG A 203 16.84 0.54 -1.78
C ARG A 203 16.82 1.31 -3.10
N ASN A 204 16.05 0.81 -4.07
CA ASN A 204 15.97 1.36 -5.42
C ASN A 204 14.89 2.45 -5.49
N GLU A 205 15.25 3.66 -5.08
CA GLU A 205 14.35 4.81 -5.04
C GLU A 205 13.69 5.12 -6.40
N PRO A 206 14.41 5.12 -7.54
CA PRO A 206 13.77 5.33 -8.85
C PRO A 206 12.71 4.28 -9.20
N ALA A 207 12.94 3.01 -8.83
CA ALA A 207 11.95 1.96 -9.05
C ALA A 207 10.71 2.17 -8.17
N LEU A 208 10.89 2.53 -6.89
CA LEU A 208 9.77 2.86 -6.00
C LEU A 208 8.98 4.07 -6.49
N ILE A 209 9.62 5.14 -6.94
CA ILE A 209 8.93 6.30 -7.52
C ILE A 209 8.09 5.88 -8.72
N SER A 210 8.63 5.03 -9.60
CA SER A 210 7.91 4.49 -10.75
C SER A 210 6.70 3.65 -10.33
N LEU A 211 6.86 2.77 -9.35
CA LEU A 211 5.80 1.89 -8.82
C LEU A 211 4.73 2.66 -8.02
N ILE A 212 5.08 3.72 -7.28
CA ILE A 212 4.11 4.56 -6.58
C ILE A 212 3.34 5.41 -7.59
N ARG A 213 4.00 5.91 -8.64
CA ARG A 213 3.37 6.77 -9.64
C ARG A 213 2.52 6.00 -10.66
N GLN A 214 2.95 4.81 -11.10
CA GLN A 214 2.26 3.96 -12.08
C GLN A 214 1.78 4.70 -13.34
N ASN A 215 2.66 5.51 -13.93
CA ASN A 215 2.35 6.35 -15.09
C ASN A 215 1.19 7.34 -14.90
N THR A 216 0.70 7.53 -13.66
CA THR A 216 -0.31 8.54 -13.36
C THR A 216 0.28 9.94 -13.63
N PRO A 217 -0.45 10.81 -14.34
CA PRO A 217 0.01 12.17 -14.59
C PRO A 217 0.13 12.94 -13.27
N LEU A 218 1.19 13.73 -13.14
CA LEU A 218 1.37 14.57 -11.97
C LEU A 218 0.33 15.69 -11.98
N LYS A 219 -0.56 15.68 -10.98
CA LYS A 219 -1.54 16.75 -10.76
C LYS A 219 -0.91 18.11 -10.44
N SER A 220 0.28 18.13 -9.81
CA SER A 220 1.00 19.36 -9.43
C SER A 220 2.46 19.06 -9.11
N LYS A 221 3.28 20.10 -8.90
CA LYS A 221 4.67 19.96 -8.40
C LYS A 221 4.71 19.27 -7.04
N SER A 222 3.83 19.69 -6.13
CA SER A 222 3.72 19.11 -4.78
C SER A 222 3.35 17.63 -4.80
N HIS A 223 2.57 17.19 -5.79
CA HIS A 223 2.25 15.77 -5.97
C HIS A 223 3.50 14.96 -6.31
N GLY A 224 4.33 15.41 -7.25
CA GLY A 224 5.59 14.75 -7.58
C GLY A 224 6.53 14.68 -6.38
N GLU A 225 6.78 15.82 -5.74
CA GLU A 225 7.60 15.92 -4.53
C GLU A 225 7.09 15.01 -3.38
N SER A 226 5.77 14.79 -3.27
CA SER A 226 5.20 13.88 -2.26
C SER A 226 5.47 12.41 -2.55
N ILE A 227 5.50 12.03 -3.84
CA ILE A 227 5.85 10.68 -4.28
C ILE A 227 7.34 10.43 -3.99
N ASP A 228 8.19 11.38 -4.37
CA ASP A 228 9.63 11.31 -4.11
C ASP A 228 9.87 11.14 -2.61
N ARG A 229 9.23 11.98 -1.77
CA ARG A 229 9.37 11.89 -0.32
C ARG A 229 8.90 10.56 0.24
N ARG A 230 7.80 10.00 -0.26
CA ARG A 230 7.30 8.69 0.18
C ARG A 230 8.32 7.59 -0.15
N ALA A 231 8.87 7.58 -1.36
CA ALA A 231 9.89 6.62 -1.77
C ALA A 231 11.15 6.70 -0.90
N SER A 232 11.72 7.90 -0.67
CA SER A 232 12.89 8.04 0.20
C SER A 232 12.57 7.60 1.64
N SER A 233 11.39 7.95 2.15
CA SER A 233 11.00 7.62 3.53
C SER A 233 10.78 6.12 3.73
N LEU A 234 10.26 5.41 2.72
CA LEU A 234 10.19 3.94 2.73
C LEU A 234 11.58 3.34 2.87
N ILE A 235 12.54 3.76 2.02
CA ILE A 235 13.92 3.27 2.07
C ILE A 235 14.57 3.52 3.44
N ASP A 236 14.30 4.67 4.05
CA ASP A 236 14.89 5.07 5.33
C ASP A 236 14.28 4.35 6.54
N LEU A 237 12.98 4.08 6.51
CA LEU A 237 12.21 3.55 7.65
C LEU A 237 12.11 2.03 7.62
N TYR A 238 11.93 1.42 6.45
CA TYR A 238 11.75 -0.01 6.32
C TYR A 238 12.81 -0.85 7.07
N PRO A 239 14.13 -0.60 6.92
CA PRO A 239 15.15 -1.37 7.66
C PRO A 239 15.16 -1.12 9.18
N ARG A 240 14.38 -0.16 9.70
CA ARG A 240 14.23 0.09 11.14
C ARG A 240 13.09 -0.73 11.75
N TYR A 241 12.08 -1.05 10.95
CA TYR A 241 10.86 -1.72 11.41
C TYR A 241 10.67 -3.12 10.82
N VAL A 242 11.34 -3.46 9.72
CA VAL A 242 11.17 -4.71 8.98
C VAL A 242 12.51 -5.41 8.80
N ALA A 243 12.56 -6.69 9.16
CA ALA A 243 13.76 -7.51 9.07
C ALA A 243 13.95 -7.99 7.62
N SER A 244 14.93 -7.44 6.91
CA SER A 244 15.32 -7.94 5.59
C SER A 244 16.17 -9.22 5.73
N ARG A 245 15.57 -10.35 5.35
CA ARG A 245 16.23 -11.62 4.99
C ARG A 245 15.45 -12.24 3.82
N GLU A 246 16.10 -13.07 3.02
CA GLU A 246 15.42 -13.94 2.05
C GLU A 246 14.27 -14.69 2.77
N ALA A 247 13.05 -14.65 2.20
CA ALA A 247 11.78 -15.11 2.80
C ALA A 247 11.25 -14.28 4.00
N SER A 248 11.40 -12.95 3.97
CA SER A 248 10.93 -12.04 5.03
C SER A 248 9.45 -11.64 4.95
N TYR A 249 8.72 -12.08 3.91
CA TYR A 249 7.31 -11.75 3.72
C TYR A 249 6.44 -12.97 3.38
N ARG A 250 5.16 -12.87 3.71
CA ARG A 250 4.13 -13.86 3.42
C ARG A 250 2.87 -13.16 2.93
N ILE A 251 2.29 -13.65 1.85
CA ILE A 251 0.96 -13.22 1.41
C ILE A 251 -0.07 -13.95 2.28
N ILE A 252 -0.86 -13.21 3.06
CA ILE A 252 -1.92 -13.75 3.92
C ILE A 252 -3.18 -14.00 3.09
N GLU A 253 -3.54 -13.00 2.30
CA GLU A 253 -4.75 -13.01 1.50
C GLU A 253 -4.45 -12.37 0.14
N MET A 254 -5.00 -12.96 -0.92
CA MET A 254 -4.97 -12.35 -2.24
C MET A 254 -6.23 -12.71 -3.02
N VAL A 255 -6.96 -11.67 -3.41
CA VAL A 255 -8.12 -11.74 -4.30
C VAL A 255 -8.00 -10.61 -5.34
N PRO A 256 -8.80 -10.61 -6.42
CA PRO A 256 -8.71 -9.53 -7.40
C PRO A 256 -8.81 -8.14 -6.75
N GLY A 257 -7.74 -7.36 -6.93
CA GLY A 257 -7.60 -5.99 -6.46
C GLY A 257 -7.33 -5.80 -4.97
N PHE A 258 -7.17 -6.87 -4.19
CA PHE A 258 -6.78 -6.78 -2.77
C PHE A 258 -5.74 -7.84 -2.43
N ALA A 259 -4.71 -7.44 -1.71
CA ALA A 259 -3.80 -8.36 -1.07
C ALA A 259 -3.32 -7.83 0.27
N GLU A 260 -3.10 -8.74 1.20
CA GLU A 260 -2.51 -8.47 2.50
C GLU A 260 -1.21 -9.26 2.64
N VAL A 261 -0.13 -8.56 2.97
CA VAL A 261 1.21 -9.13 3.09
C VAL A 261 1.74 -8.88 4.48
N GLU A 262 2.12 -9.95 5.16
CA GLU A 262 2.80 -9.92 6.45
C GLU A 262 4.32 -9.92 6.24
N LEU A 263 5.00 -9.02 6.92
CA LEU A 263 6.44 -8.90 6.97
C LEU A 263 6.93 -9.16 8.39
N GLN A 264 8.13 -9.74 8.49
CA GLN A 264 8.78 -9.91 9.79
C GLN A 264 9.23 -8.56 10.34
N GLY A 265 8.66 -8.12 11.46
CA GLY A 265 9.07 -6.87 12.11
C GLY A 265 10.36 -6.97 12.93
N ILE A 266 11.04 -5.83 13.10
CA ILE A 266 12.23 -5.68 13.95
C ILE A 266 11.81 -5.33 15.39
N LEU A 267 12.56 -5.86 16.36
CA LEU A 267 12.35 -5.66 17.79
C LEU A 267 12.66 -4.20 18.22
N GLU A 268 11.67 -3.45 18.71
CA GLU A 268 11.96 -2.20 19.45
C GLU A 268 12.43 -2.48 20.90
N ASN A 269 11.93 -3.54 21.55
CA ASN A 269 12.24 -3.87 22.96
C ASN A 269 12.17 -5.38 23.28
N ARG A 270 13.09 -6.19 22.73
CA ARG A 270 13.52 -7.58 23.12
C ARG A 270 12.50 -8.64 23.61
N LYS A 271 11.19 -8.43 23.65
CA LYS A 271 10.25 -9.42 24.21
C LYS A 271 9.31 -10.02 23.17
N GLU A 272 8.86 -9.32 22.14
CA GLU A 272 8.02 -9.91 21.08
C GLU A 272 8.30 -9.20 19.73
N GLN A 273 8.40 -9.98 18.64
CA GLN A 273 8.39 -9.46 17.27
C GLN A 273 6.95 -9.12 16.92
N LEU A 274 6.68 -7.87 16.54
CA LEU A 274 5.37 -7.50 16.00
C LEU A 274 5.40 -7.70 14.47
N PRO A 275 4.42 -8.39 13.87
CA PRO A 275 4.31 -8.45 12.42
C PRO A 275 4.05 -7.03 11.87
N HIS A 276 4.67 -6.70 10.74
CA HIS A 276 4.36 -5.50 9.97
C HIS A 276 3.51 -5.90 8.78
N THR A 277 2.34 -5.31 8.62
CA THR A 277 1.42 -5.68 7.55
C THR A 277 1.33 -4.57 6.50
N VAL A 278 1.37 -4.96 5.23
CA VAL A 278 1.15 -4.10 4.08
C VAL A 278 -0.12 -4.53 3.37
N THR A 279 -1.01 -3.57 3.12
CA THR A 279 -2.23 -3.82 2.34
C THR A 279 -2.09 -3.20 0.96
N PHE A 280 -2.24 -4.02 -0.09
CA PHE A 280 -2.25 -3.58 -1.47
C PHE A 280 -3.67 -3.51 -2.00
N LEU A 281 -4.04 -2.37 -2.58
CA LEU A 281 -5.36 -2.12 -3.15
C LEU A 281 -5.23 -1.65 -4.59
N GLU A 282 -5.86 -2.36 -5.52
CA GLU A 282 -6.02 -1.94 -6.91
C GLU A 282 -7.35 -1.23 -7.09
N SER A 283 -7.32 -0.05 -7.71
CA SER A 283 -8.51 0.71 -8.06
C SER A 283 -8.26 1.44 -9.38
N GLY A 284 -9.02 1.09 -10.42
CA GLY A 284 -8.96 1.76 -11.72
C GLY A 284 -7.61 1.61 -12.43
N GLY A 285 -6.95 0.46 -12.26
CA GLY A 285 -5.64 0.14 -12.83
C GLY A 285 -4.45 0.67 -12.04
N VAL A 286 -4.68 1.31 -10.89
CA VAL A 286 -3.63 1.84 -10.01
C VAL A 286 -3.60 1.05 -8.71
N ILE A 287 -2.45 0.51 -8.36
CA ILE A 287 -2.21 -0.20 -7.11
C ILE A 287 -1.65 0.77 -6.07
N SER A 288 -2.17 0.73 -4.86
CA SER A 288 -1.64 1.48 -3.72
C SER A 288 -1.18 0.51 -2.64
N ALA A 289 0.03 0.71 -2.13
CA ALA A 289 0.54 0.04 -0.95
C ALA A 289 0.27 0.92 0.27
N ASN A 290 -0.55 0.44 1.21
CA ASN A 290 -0.84 1.11 2.46
C ASN A 290 -0.01 0.45 3.57
N GLU A 291 0.87 1.23 4.16
CA GLU A 291 1.83 0.79 5.17
C GLU A 291 1.82 1.74 6.35
N TYR A 292 1.87 1.16 7.55
CA TYR A 292 1.84 1.93 8.78
C TYR A 292 3.25 2.12 9.33
N PHE A 293 3.83 3.30 9.10
CA PHE A 293 5.07 3.72 9.78
C PHE A 293 4.78 4.81 10.81
N PRO A 294 5.32 4.73 12.04
CA PRO A 294 5.21 5.80 13.02
C PRO A 294 5.77 7.13 12.48
N GLN A 295 5.04 8.22 12.72
CA GLN A 295 5.47 9.57 12.38
C GLN A 295 5.26 10.49 13.58
N THR A 296 6.19 11.42 13.77
CA THR A 296 6.14 12.39 14.88
C THR A 296 5.87 13.79 14.34
N LEU A 297 4.97 14.52 14.99
CA LEU A 297 4.65 15.90 14.62
C LEU A 297 5.90 16.78 14.72
N SER A 298 6.23 17.52 13.65
CA SER A 298 7.35 18.45 13.65
C SER A 298 7.11 19.59 14.66
N THR A 299 8.19 20.17 15.22
CA THR A 299 8.07 21.32 16.13
C THR A 299 7.34 22.47 15.47
N GLU A 300 7.66 22.75 14.21
CA GLU A 300 7.09 23.84 13.43
C GLU A 300 5.59 23.64 13.16
N ASP A 301 5.16 22.40 12.90
CA ASP A 301 3.75 22.09 12.67
C ASP A 301 2.89 22.08 13.94
N ALA A 302 3.54 22.05 15.11
CA ALA A 302 2.88 22.18 16.40
C ALA A 302 2.61 23.64 16.81
N LEU A 303 2.95 24.61 15.94
CA LEU A 303 2.76 26.05 16.14
C LEU A 303 1.74 26.58 15.13
N LEU A 304 0.94 27.58 15.53
CA LEU A 304 0.00 28.27 14.65
C LEU A 304 0.34 29.76 14.55
N TYR A 305 0.34 30.27 13.32
CA TYR A 305 0.64 31.64 12.95
C TYR A 305 -0.58 32.30 12.30
N TYR A 306 -0.74 33.60 12.53
CA TYR A 306 -1.70 34.44 11.82
C TYR A 306 -0.95 35.53 11.06
N ARG A 307 -1.07 35.54 9.73
CA ARG A 307 -0.37 36.50 8.85
C ARG A 307 1.13 36.63 9.15
N GLY A 308 1.79 35.48 9.39
CA GLY A 308 3.22 35.39 9.69
C GLY A 308 3.62 35.72 11.14
N ARG A 309 2.68 36.07 12.02
CA ARG A 309 2.95 36.31 13.44
C ARG A 309 2.55 35.08 14.27
N PRO A 310 3.36 34.65 15.25
CA PRO A 310 3.00 33.53 16.14
C PRO A 310 1.70 33.84 16.90
N LEU A 311 0.73 32.93 16.78
CA LEU A 311 -0.54 33.01 17.51
C LEU A 311 -0.50 32.08 18.72
N PHE A 312 -0.27 30.78 18.49
CA PHE A 312 -0.22 29.76 19.53
C PHE A 312 0.99 28.83 19.36
N GLY A 313 1.60 28.48 20.49
CA GLY A 313 2.65 27.49 20.60
C GLY A 313 3.98 28.05 21.11
N THR A 314 4.46 27.48 22.21
CA THR A 314 5.88 27.45 22.58
C THR A 314 6.27 25.99 22.83
N GLU A 315 7.55 25.66 22.79
CA GLU A 315 8.02 24.28 23.03
C GLU A 315 7.87 23.85 24.49
N GLN A 316 7.86 24.79 25.43
CA GLN A 316 8.07 24.51 26.86
C GLN A 316 6.87 24.88 27.76
N SER A 317 5.80 25.47 27.22
CA SER A 317 4.61 25.81 28.03
C SER A 317 3.30 25.64 27.26
N SER A 318 2.23 25.28 27.98
CA SER A 318 0.87 25.28 27.44
C SER A 318 0.54 26.70 26.99
N PRO A 319 0.23 26.92 25.68
CA PRO A 319 -0.06 28.26 25.19
C PRO A 319 -1.27 28.84 25.90
N ARG A 320 -1.23 30.14 26.16
CA ARG A 320 -2.32 30.87 26.82
C ARG A 320 -3.01 31.80 25.83
N ILE A 321 -4.30 32.02 26.07
CA ILE A 321 -5.10 33.01 25.38
C ILE A 321 -5.39 34.15 26.35
N GLU A 322 -5.35 35.39 25.87
CA GLU A 322 -5.64 36.61 26.64
C GLU A 322 -6.44 37.58 25.78
N ALA A 323 -7.56 38.09 26.30
CA ALA A 323 -8.50 38.92 25.55
C ALA A 323 -7.85 40.14 24.90
N GLU A 324 -7.09 40.93 25.65
CA GLU A 324 -6.45 42.16 25.15
C GLU A 324 -5.56 41.88 23.93
N ARG A 325 -4.67 40.89 24.05
CA ARG A 325 -3.76 40.48 22.96
C ARG A 325 -4.55 39.97 21.75
N MET A 326 -5.52 39.08 21.96
CA MET A 326 -6.24 38.43 20.86
C MET A 326 -7.18 39.39 20.13
N ILE A 327 -7.88 40.25 20.87
CA ILE A 327 -8.76 41.27 20.28
C ILE A 327 -7.94 42.28 19.47
N SER A 328 -6.76 42.68 19.97
CA SER A 328 -5.85 43.55 19.20
C SER A 328 -5.35 42.89 17.90
N LEU A 329 -5.20 41.57 17.87
CA LEU A 329 -4.64 40.85 16.70
C LEU A 329 -5.70 40.40 15.70
N LEU A 330 -6.83 39.87 16.18
CA LEU A 330 -7.86 39.22 15.38
C LEU A 330 -9.17 40.02 15.29
N GLY A 331 -9.30 41.09 16.08
CA GLY A 331 -10.54 41.84 16.23
C GLY A 331 -11.49 41.24 17.27
N ILE A 332 -12.70 41.78 17.35
CA ILE A 332 -13.74 41.30 18.27
C ILE A 332 -14.19 39.89 17.82
N PRO A 333 -14.28 38.91 18.73
CA PRO A 333 -14.77 37.58 18.39
C PRO A 333 -16.23 37.62 17.93
N LEU A 334 -16.58 36.70 17.02
CA LEU A 334 -17.94 36.50 16.55
C LEU A 334 -18.83 35.91 17.65
N ASP A 335 -18.25 35.05 18.50
CA ASP A 335 -18.96 34.36 19.56
C ASP A 335 -18.02 33.99 20.72
N ILE A 336 -18.57 33.96 21.94
CA ILE A 336 -17.91 33.49 23.15
C ILE A 336 -18.92 32.64 23.93
N LEU A 337 -18.58 31.38 24.15
CA LEU A 337 -19.44 30.43 24.86
C LEU A 337 -18.69 29.80 26.03
N ILE A 338 -19.36 29.73 27.19
CA ILE A 338 -18.93 28.86 28.28
C ILE A 338 -19.50 27.48 28.00
N LEU A 339 -18.62 26.50 27.81
CA LEU A 339 -18.99 25.11 27.50
C LEU A 339 -19.26 24.31 28.77
N ASP A 340 -18.45 24.53 29.80
CA ASP A 340 -18.57 23.85 31.09
C ASP A 340 -17.93 24.69 32.21
N HIS A 341 -18.45 24.54 33.43
CA HIS A 341 -17.86 25.13 34.63
C HIS A 341 -17.04 24.07 35.35
N THR A 342 -15.72 24.23 35.35
CA THR A 342 -14.82 23.26 35.98
C THR A 342 -14.71 23.48 37.49
N ASP A 343 -14.69 24.74 37.93
CA ASP A 343 -14.72 25.17 39.35
C ASP A 343 -15.40 26.57 39.45
N SER A 344 -15.47 27.17 40.65
CA SER A 344 -16.16 28.46 40.88
C SER A 344 -15.65 29.61 40.01
N ASP A 345 -14.34 29.67 39.73
CA ASP A 345 -13.70 30.76 38.98
C ASP A 345 -13.07 30.30 37.64
N THR A 346 -13.18 29.01 37.30
CA THR A 346 -12.63 28.47 36.05
C THR A 346 -13.70 27.77 35.22
N ALA A 347 -13.70 28.07 33.93
CA ALA A 347 -14.59 27.49 32.96
C ALA A 347 -13.80 26.96 31.77
N LEU A 348 -14.31 25.91 31.13
CA LEU A 348 -13.99 25.58 29.76
C LEU A 348 -14.82 26.52 28.87
N PHE A 349 -14.14 27.34 28.08
CA PHE A 349 -14.80 28.29 27.20
C PHE A 349 -14.25 28.20 25.77
N ARG A 350 -15.10 28.59 24.82
CA ARG A 350 -14.79 28.65 23.39
C ARG A 350 -14.91 30.09 22.92
N VAL A 351 -13.91 30.54 22.16
CA VAL A 351 -13.89 31.84 21.49
C VAL A 351 -13.77 31.63 19.99
N VAL A 352 -14.64 32.29 19.21
CA VAL A 352 -14.74 32.11 17.76
C VAL A 352 -14.42 33.41 17.04
N TRP A 353 -13.50 33.36 16.09
CA TRP A 353 -13.20 34.41 15.11
C TRP A 353 -13.43 33.88 13.69
N PRO A 354 -13.46 34.76 12.66
CA PRO A 354 -13.52 34.31 11.27
C PRO A 354 -12.38 33.33 10.94
N GLY A 355 -12.75 32.07 10.71
CA GLY A 355 -11.82 31.00 10.35
C GLY A 355 -10.95 30.46 11.49
N LEU A 356 -11.22 30.81 12.75
CA LEU A 356 -10.48 30.35 13.93
C LEU A 356 -11.42 30.08 15.10
N THR A 357 -11.27 28.92 15.74
CA THR A 357 -11.94 28.57 16.99
C THR A 357 -10.89 28.18 18.02
N VAL A 358 -10.99 28.72 19.23
CA VAL A 358 -10.08 28.41 20.32
C VAL A 358 -10.87 27.95 21.53
N GLU A 359 -10.49 26.81 22.10
CA GLU A 359 -11.00 26.32 23.37
C GLU A 359 -9.91 26.40 24.43
N ALA A 360 -10.28 26.94 25.59
CA ALA A 360 -9.36 27.17 26.69
C ALA A 360 -10.03 26.97 28.04
N VAL A 361 -9.21 26.63 29.05
CA VAL A 361 -9.63 26.51 30.45
C VAL A 361 -9.08 27.70 31.23
N GLY A 362 -9.95 28.46 31.88
CA GLY A 362 -9.57 29.63 32.67
C GLY A 362 -10.75 30.54 32.98
N THR A 363 -10.50 31.83 33.15
CA THR A 363 -11.50 32.84 33.47
C THR A 363 -12.14 33.38 32.20
N CYS A 364 -13.47 33.45 32.13
CA CYS A 364 -14.20 34.04 31.01
C CYS A 364 -15.41 34.83 31.52
N HIS A 365 -15.47 36.12 31.18
CA HIS A 365 -16.59 37.00 31.47
C HIS A 365 -17.11 37.62 30.16
N ILE A 366 -18.18 37.03 29.64
CA ILE A 366 -18.75 37.34 28.33
C ILE A 366 -19.19 38.82 28.22
N PRO A 367 -19.91 39.42 29.18
CA PRO A 367 -20.41 40.80 29.03
C PRO A 367 -19.31 41.86 28.86
N SER A 368 -18.13 41.61 29.44
CA SER A 368 -16.99 42.52 29.33
C SER A 368 -15.96 42.07 28.28
N LEU A 369 -16.24 41.00 27.52
CA LEU A 369 -15.33 40.36 26.57
C LEU A 369 -13.94 40.06 27.17
N ASN A 370 -13.89 39.75 28.47
CA ASN A 370 -12.63 39.50 29.17
C ASN A 370 -12.44 37.99 29.37
N PHE A 371 -11.35 37.45 28.87
CA PHE A 371 -11.02 36.04 28.99
C PHE A 371 -9.51 35.82 29.06
N SER A 372 -9.11 34.83 29.86
CA SER A 372 -7.73 34.37 29.97
C SER A 372 -7.70 32.90 30.37
N GLY A 373 -6.88 32.10 29.69
CA GLY A 373 -6.84 30.67 29.98
C GLY A 373 -5.73 29.92 29.26
N LYS A 374 -5.53 28.66 29.65
CA LYS A 374 -4.65 27.72 28.95
C LYS A 374 -5.41 27.13 27.77
N VAL A 375 -4.85 27.20 26.58
CA VAL A 375 -5.43 26.66 25.34
C VAL A 375 -5.38 25.14 25.38
N ARG A 376 -6.54 24.52 25.15
CA ARG A 376 -6.70 23.07 24.99
C ARG A 376 -6.80 22.68 23.52
N GLN A 377 -7.46 23.50 22.72
CA GLN A 377 -7.62 23.23 21.30
C GLN A 377 -7.64 24.53 20.51
N VAL A 378 -7.01 24.51 19.33
CA VAL A 378 -7.17 25.56 18.33
C VAL A 378 -7.49 24.94 16.99
N SER A 379 -8.51 25.44 16.32
CA SER A 379 -8.94 24.98 15.00
C SER A 379 -8.98 26.14 14.01
N ALA A 380 -8.37 25.95 12.85
CA ALA A 380 -8.26 26.95 11.80
C ALA A 380 -8.82 26.42 10.48
N THR A 381 -9.60 27.24 9.77
CA THR A 381 -10.26 26.87 8.49
C THR A 381 -9.95 27.83 7.34
N TYR A 382 -9.30 28.97 7.59
CA TYR A 382 -8.92 29.93 6.56
C TYR A 382 -7.40 29.97 6.34
N SER A 383 -6.98 30.25 5.09
CA SER A 383 -5.58 30.25 4.65
C SER A 383 -4.68 31.31 5.30
N GLN A 384 -5.26 32.30 5.98
CA GLN A 384 -4.51 33.29 6.77
C GLN A 384 -3.88 32.71 8.04
N PHE A 385 -4.34 31.52 8.46
CA PHE A 385 -3.79 30.74 9.55
C PHE A 385 -2.91 29.63 8.99
N LYS A 386 -1.66 29.56 9.45
CA LYS A 386 -0.69 28.59 8.95
C LYS A 386 0.09 27.96 10.08
N THR A 387 0.58 26.76 9.88
CA THR A 387 1.60 26.20 10.77
C THR A 387 2.94 26.90 10.61
N GLY A 388 3.90 26.64 11.51
CA GLY A 388 5.26 27.15 11.39
C GLY A 388 5.96 26.70 10.11
N SER A 389 5.67 25.49 9.62
CA SER A 389 6.20 24.99 8.35
C SER A 389 5.44 25.52 7.11
N GLY A 390 4.37 26.29 7.34
CA GLY A 390 3.55 26.91 6.30
C GLY A 390 2.34 26.12 5.83
N LEU A 391 1.99 24.98 6.44
CA LEU A 391 0.72 24.27 6.12
C LEU A 391 -0.47 25.15 6.47
N GLN A 392 -1.46 25.22 5.59
CA GLN A 392 -2.65 26.04 5.80
C GLN A 392 -3.91 25.39 5.20
N PRO A 393 -5.11 25.76 5.68
CA PRO A 393 -6.35 25.47 4.96
C PRO A 393 -6.32 26.06 3.54
N GLY A 394 -6.80 25.30 2.57
CA GLY A 394 -6.75 25.58 1.13
C GLY A 394 -5.55 24.96 0.42
N ASP A 395 -4.54 24.49 1.14
CA ASP A 395 -3.43 23.76 0.51
C ASP A 395 -3.88 22.41 -0.04
N SER A 396 -3.20 21.96 -1.08
CA SER A 396 -3.38 20.59 -1.56
C SER A 396 -2.89 19.59 -0.51
N ILE A 397 -3.58 18.46 -0.39
CA ILE A 397 -3.18 17.35 0.47
C ILE A 397 -1.75 16.86 0.23
N TYR A 398 -1.23 17.04 -1.00
CA TYR A 398 0.15 16.70 -1.32
C TYR A 398 1.17 17.52 -0.52
N GLU A 399 0.83 18.75 -0.10
CA GLU A 399 1.66 19.53 0.84
C GLU A 399 1.80 18.83 2.20
N LEU A 400 0.75 18.14 2.66
CA LEU A 400 0.79 17.34 3.87
C LEU A 400 1.63 16.08 3.65
N TYR A 401 1.44 15.38 2.53
CA TYR A 401 2.19 14.15 2.21
C TYR A 401 3.69 14.37 2.05
N LYS A 402 4.11 15.54 1.55
CA LYS A 402 5.53 15.92 1.52
C LYS A 402 6.17 16.02 2.91
N ARG A 403 5.38 16.36 3.93
CA ARG A 403 5.86 16.50 5.31
C ARG A 403 5.71 15.20 6.08
N TYR A 404 4.58 14.52 5.87
CA TYR A 404 4.19 13.29 6.55
C TYR A 404 3.71 12.23 5.53
N PRO A 405 4.63 11.46 4.92
CA PRO A 405 4.31 10.56 3.79
C PRO A 405 3.34 9.42 4.09
N PHE A 406 3.17 9.05 5.36
CA PHE A 406 2.28 7.97 5.81
C PHE A 406 1.06 8.49 6.59
N ILE A 407 0.76 9.78 6.50
CA ILE A 407 -0.28 10.43 7.35
C ILE A 407 -1.70 9.94 7.03
N ARG A 408 -1.91 9.44 5.81
CA ARG A 408 -3.20 8.89 5.36
C ARG A 408 -3.54 7.63 6.15
N GLU A 409 -2.56 6.77 6.37
CA GLU A 409 -2.66 5.52 7.12
C GLU A 409 -2.88 5.77 8.63
N HIS A 410 -2.58 6.99 9.11
CA HIS A 410 -2.86 7.45 10.47
C HIS A 410 -4.17 8.25 10.60
N GLY A 411 -5.03 8.24 9.57
CA GLY A 411 -6.30 8.97 9.59
C GLY A 411 -6.13 10.49 9.68
N TYR A 412 -5.00 11.01 9.19
CA TYR A 412 -4.64 12.43 9.23
C TYR A 412 -4.45 13.02 10.63
N ILE A 413 -4.03 12.18 11.58
CA ILE A 413 -3.72 12.57 12.96
C ILE A 413 -2.25 12.28 13.24
N ILE A 414 -1.53 13.25 13.80
CA ILE A 414 -0.14 13.08 14.20
C ILE A 414 0.16 13.82 15.49
N SER A 415 0.95 13.22 16.37
CA SER A 415 1.21 13.77 17.69
C SER A 415 2.69 13.83 18.06
N ARG A 416 2.99 14.60 19.09
CA ARG A 416 4.32 14.74 19.70
C ARG A 416 4.21 15.10 21.17
N GLY A 417 5.15 14.59 21.97
CA GLY A 417 5.38 14.99 23.36
C GLY A 417 4.86 13.96 24.35
N GLU A 418 5.62 13.74 25.42
CA GLU A 418 5.28 12.80 26.50
C GLU A 418 4.52 13.49 27.64
N VAL A 419 4.97 14.68 28.05
CA VAL A 419 4.39 15.44 29.18
C VAL A 419 3.30 16.40 28.71
N ILE A 420 3.56 17.15 27.64
CA ILE A 420 2.55 17.95 26.94
C ILE A 420 2.43 17.37 25.54
N LYS A 421 1.37 16.60 25.32
CA LYS A 421 1.09 16.00 24.03
C LYS A 421 0.36 17.00 23.15
N LYS A 422 0.98 17.34 22.03
CA LYS A 422 0.37 18.14 20.97
C LYS A 422 -0.01 17.22 19.83
N THR A 423 -1.25 17.32 19.38
CA THR A 423 -1.79 16.53 18.27
C THR A 423 -2.27 17.47 17.18
N LEU A 424 -1.78 17.29 15.96
CA LEU A 424 -2.31 17.92 14.77
C LEU A 424 -3.28 16.93 14.10
N SER A 425 -4.54 17.34 13.99
CA SER A 425 -5.57 16.66 13.20
C SER A 425 -5.89 17.49 11.98
N VAL A 426 -5.80 16.89 10.79
CA VAL A 426 -6.05 17.55 9.51
C VAL A 426 -7.33 16.98 8.90
N GLN A 427 -8.26 17.87 8.56
CA GLN A 427 -9.46 17.47 7.82
C GLN A 427 -9.25 17.80 6.34
N VAL A 428 -9.52 16.81 5.49
CA VAL A 428 -9.35 16.90 4.03
C VAL A 428 -10.70 16.72 3.36
N GLU A 429 -10.97 17.53 2.34
CA GLU A 429 -12.09 17.35 1.42
C GLU A 429 -11.60 17.54 -0.02
N THR A 430 -11.94 16.60 -0.90
CA THR A 430 -11.61 16.67 -2.35
C THR A 430 -10.13 16.98 -2.63
N ASP A 431 -9.19 16.27 -1.99
CA ASP A 431 -7.73 16.49 -2.10
C ASP A 431 -7.20 17.85 -1.57
N TYR A 432 -8.00 18.60 -0.80
CA TYR A 432 -7.59 19.86 -0.17
C TYR A 432 -7.75 19.83 1.35
N ILE A 433 -6.84 20.51 2.06
CA ILE A 433 -6.93 20.72 3.50
C ILE A 433 -8.02 21.75 3.77
N ILE A 434 -9.06 21.39 4.52
CA ILE A 434 -10.14 22.33 4.89
C ILE A 434 -10.03 22.82 6.33
N ARG A 435 -9.33 22.06 7.19
CA ARG A 435 -9.17 22.40 8.61
C ARG A 435 -7.89 21.84 9.17
N LEU A 436 -7.22 22.64 9.99
CA LEU A 436 -6.13 22.23 10.86
C LEU A 436 -6.60 22.39 12.31
N THR A 437 -6.45 21.34 13.11
CA THR A 437 -6.78 21.38 14.55
C THR A 437 -5.56 20.94 15.35
N ILE A 438 -5.10 21.81 16.26
CA ILE A 438 -4.04 21.48 17.21
C ILE A 438 -4.70 21.30 18.58
N THR A 439 -4.62 20.09 19.11
CA THR A 439 -5.07 19.73 20.46
C THR A 439 -3.85 19.63 21.37
N ILE A 440 -4.00 20.11 22.61
CA ILE A 440 -2.94 20.18 23.61
C ILE A 440 -3.45 19.50 24.88
N GLU A 441 -2.86 18.35 25.17
CA GLU A 441 -3.10 17.54 26.35
C GLU A 441 -1.93 17.73 27.29
N SER A 442 -2.21 18.24 28.49
CA SER A 442 -1.26 18.44 29.59
C SER A 442 -1.83 17.87 30.87
#